data_AF-V7FR35-F1
#
_entry.id   AF-V7FR35-F1
#
_cell.length_a   1.000
_cell.length_b   1.000
_cell.length_c   1.000
_cell.angle_alpha   90.00
_cell.angle_beta   90.00
_cell.angle_gamma   90.00
#
_symmetry.space_group_name_H-M   'P 1'
#
loop_
_entity.id
_entity.type
_entity.pdbx_description
1 polymer ?
#
loop_
_entity_poly.entity_id
_entity_poly.type
_entity_poly.pdbx_seq_one_letter_code
_entity_poly.pdbx_strand_id
1 'polypeptide(L)'
;MRAIICAATLLSSVGAALASGGIWCSAEDAAVKFEVDAGVTRGMGGPTFNFRGELEILGRPVGDSLRKTVFEDQNLTQYWLDNKELRLLVYRERQVENAYDYVELAILTKASDEGVYDGRYLLSIYDVTDDAEKDGKPAELTGKVSCGAD
;
A
#
# COMPACT_ATOMS: atom_id res chain seq x y z
N MET A 1 -8.97 68.19 6.94
CA MET A 1 -9.62 66.98 6.42
C MET A 1 -9.24 66.77 4.96
N ARG A 2 -8.30 65.86 4.69
CA ARG A 2 -8.09 65.25 3.37
C ARG A 2 -7.50 63.85 3.61
N ALA A 3 -8.35 62.84 3.58
CA ALA A 3 -7.93 61.45 3.68
C ALA A 3 -7.47 60.97 2.29
N ILE A 4 -6.22 60.56 2.16
CA ILE A 4 -5.72 59.84 1.00
C ILE A 4 -5.63 58.37 1.41
N ILE A 5 -6.56 57.56 0.89
CA ILE A 5 -6.58 56.11 1.07
C ILE A 5 -5.71 55.52 -0.04
N CYS A 6 -4.52 55.03 0.31
CA CYS A 6 -3.72 54.20 -0.59
C CYS A 6 -4.25 52.77 -0.54
N ALA A 7 -4.96 52.34 -1.59
CA ALA A 7 -5.38 50.97 -1.78
C ALA A 7 -4.19 50.12 -2.28
N ALA A 8 -3.62 49.30 -1.40
CA ALA A 8 -2.68 48.25 -1.80
C ALA A 8 -3.47 47.04 -2.29
N THR A 9 -3.52 46.83 -3.60
CA THR A 9 -4.05 45.61 -4.21
C THR A 9 -3.03 44.48 -4.04
N LEU A 10 -3.23 43.65 -3.01
CA LEU A 10 -2.58 42.35 -2.87
C LEU A 10 -3.11 41.43 -3.98
N LEU A 11 -2.28 41.14 -4.97
CA LEU A 11 -2.50 40.07 -5.95
C LEU A 11 -2.33 38.73 -5.23
N SER A 12 -3.45 38.18 -4.75
CA SER A 12 -3.52 36.79 -4.28
C SER A 12 -3.31 35.86 -5.47
N SER A 13 -2.08 35.40 -5.66
CA SER A 13 -1.78 34.28 -6.55
C SER A 13 -2.45 33.03 -5.98
N VAL A 14 -3.64 32.71 -6.49
CA VAL A 14 -4.30 31.42 -6.25
C VAL A 14 -3.53 30.39 -7.08
N GLY A 15 -2.34 30.01 -6.61
CA GLY A 15 -1.69 28.81 -7.10
C GLY A 15 -2.65 27.67 -6.80
N ALA A 16 -3.21 27.04 -7.84
CA ALA A 16 -3.96 25.80 -7.66
C ALA A 16 -3.07 24.88 -6.85
N ALA A 17 -3.46 24.59 -5.61
CA ALA A 17 -2.79 23.59 -4.80
C ALA A 17 -2.88 22.31 -5.62
N LEU A 18 -1.76 21.92 -6.23
CA LEU A 18 -1.66 20.65 -6.91
C LEU A 18 -1.61 19.60 -5.79
N ALA A 19 -2.75 19.28 -5.16
CA ALA A 19 -2.88 18.12 -4.29
C ALA A 19 -2.60 16.89 -5.15
N SER A 20 -1.37 16.39 -5.10
CA SER A 20 -1.08 15.02 -5.49
C SER A 20 -1.88 14.15 -4.53
N GLY A 21 -2.80 13.37 -5.06
CA GLY A 21 -3.51 12.37 -4.27
C GLY A 21 -2.57 11.23 -3.91
N GLY A 22 -2.88 10.53 -2.84
CA GLY A 22 -2.15 9.34 -2.41
C GLY A 22 -3.12 8.23 -2.07
N ILE A 23 -2.68 6.99 -2.20
CA ILE A 23 -3.35 5.84 -1.61
C ILE A 23 -2.53 5.30 -0.46
N TRP A 24 -3.19 4.77 0.54
CA TRP A 24 -2.55 4.07 1.64
C TRP A 24 -3.41 2.89 2.08
N CYS A 25 -2.76 1.84 2.58
CA CYS A 25 -3.42 0.67 3.16
C CYS A 25 -2.60 0.16 4.34
N SER A 26 -3.27 -0.20 5.43
CA SER A 26 -2.60 -0.76 6.61
C SER A 26 -3.42 -1.83 7.32
N ALA A 27 -2.72 -2.75 7.96
CA ALA A 27 -3.29 -3.68 8.91
C ALA A 27 -2.30 -3.93 10.06
N GLU A 28 -2.83 -4.00 11.27
CA GLU A 28 -2.11 -4.45 12.45
C GLU A 28 -3.02 -5.40 13.22
N ASP A 29 -2.69 -6.69 13.20
CA ASP A 29 -3.42 -7.74 13.90
C ASP A 29 -2.47 -8.73 14.57
N ALA A 30 -2.99 -9.87 15.04
CA ALA A 30 -2.17 -10.86 15.75
C ALA A 30 -1.19 -11.62 14.83
N ALA A 31 -1.40 -11.61 13.52
CA ALA A 31 -0.63 -12.35 12.54
C ALA A 31 0.36 -11.46 11.78
N VAL A 32 -0.05 -10.25 11.39
CA VAL A 32 0.76 -9.34 10.58
C VAL A 32 0.68 -7.89 11.04
N LYS A 33 1.72 -7.14 10.68
CA LYS A 33 1.71 -5.68 10.65
C LYS A 33 2.20 -5.22 9.29
N PHE A 34 1.41 -4.46 8.54
CA PHE A 34 1.88 -3.83 7.31
C PHE A 34 1.29 -2.44 7.10
N GLU A 35 2.05 -1.65 6.34
CA GLU A 35 1.64 -0.36 5.80
C GLU A 35 2.22 -0.25 4.38
N VAL A 36 1.39 0.18 3.43
CA VAL A 36 1.80 0.47 2.06
C VAL A 36 1.19 1.79 1.62
N ASP A 37 1.93 2.57 0.84
CA ASP A 37 1.45 3.83 0.27
C ASP A 37 2.04 4.10 -1.11
N ALA A 38 1.32 4.89 -1.91
CA ALA A 38 1.79 5.38 -3.20
C ALA A 38 1.14 6.73 -3.54
N GLY A 39 1.84 7.54 -4.31
CA GLY A 39 1.24 8.70 -4.97
C GLY A 39 0.38 8.27 -6.15
N VAL A 40 -0.74 8.95 -6.37
CA VAL A 40 -1.60 8.79 -7.56
C VAL A 40 -1.67 10.09 -8.35
N THR A 41 -1.70 9.96 -9.67
CA THR A 41 -1.91 11.11 -10.56
C THR A 41 -3.39 11.51 -10.60
N ARG A 42 -3.69 12.76 -10.97
CA ARG A 42 -5.08 13.24 -11.02
C ARG A 42 -5.90 12.45 -12.04
N GLY A 43 -7.08 12.01 -11.63
CA GLY A 43 -8.01 11.22 -12.44
C GLY A 43 -8.03 9.76 -12.01
N MET A 44 -9.23 9.16 -11.91
CA MET A 44 -9.37 7.77 -11.50
C MET A 44 -8.59 6.85 -12.44
N GLY A 45 -7.72 5.99 -11.89
CA GLY A 45 -6.94 5.01 -12.64
C GLY A 45 -5.68 5.53 -13.35
N GLY A 46 -5.19 6.73 -13.02
CA GLY A 46 -3.88 7.21 -13.47
C GLY A 46 -2.71 6.52 -12.75
N PRO A 47 -1.53 6.36 -13.37
CA PRO A 47 -0.43 5.57 -12.81
C PRO A 47 -0.05 6.00 -11.38
N THR A 48 0.30 5.00 -10.57
CA THR A 48 0.92 5.22 -9.25
C THR A 48 2.39 5.59 -9.40
N PHE A 49 2.96 6.24 -8.39
CA PHE A 49 4.40 6.54 -8.31
C PHE A 49 4.86 6.53 -6.84
N ASN A 50 6.15 6.24 -6.61
CA ASN A 50 6.73 6.14 -5.27
C ASN A 50 5.97 5.18 -4.35
N PHE A 51 5.56 4.02 -4.87
CA PHE A 51 5.03 2.96 -4.05
C PHE A 51 6.11 2.44 -3.10
N ARG A 52 5.75 2.34 -1.83
CA ARG A 52 6.59 1.82 -0.76
C ARG A 52 5.73 1.10 0.25
N GLY A 53 6.37 0.24 1.04
CA GLY A 53 5.70 -0.36 2.17
C GLY A 53 6.58 -1.27 2.98
N GLU A 54 6.05 -1.65 4.13
CA GLU A 54 6.69 -2.55 5.07
C GLU A 54 5.70 -3.62 5.50
N LEU A 55 6.17 -4.85 5.65
CA LEU A 55 5.43 -5.99 6.14
C LEU A 55 6.25 -6.69 7.23
N GLU A 56 5.63 -6.98 8.37
CA GLU A 56 6.13 -7.88 9.39
C GLU A 56 5.15 -9.04 9.63
N ILE A 57 5.65 -10.27 9.59
CA ILE A 57 4.92 -11.51 9.91
C ILE A 57 5.25 -11.91 11.34
N LEU A 58 4.32 -11.65 12.27
CA LEU A 58 4.59 -11.70 13.72
C LEU A 58 4.86 -13.12 14.22
N GLY A 59 4.33 -14.14 13.54
CA GLY A 59 4.52 -15.55 13.90
C GLY A 59 5.89 -16.13 13.55
N ARG A 60 6.72 -15.44 12.76
CA ARG A 60 8.03 -15.95 12.31
C ARG A 60 9.15 -15.53 13.27
N PRO A 61 10.17 -16.37 13.52
CA PRO A 61 11.19 -16.12 14.53
C PRO A 61 12.07 -14.90 14.20
N VAL A 62 12.67 -14.28 15.21
CA VAL A 62 13.62 -13.17 15.01
C VAL A 62 14.84 -13.69 14.26
N GLY A 63 15.28 -12.94 13.25
CA GLY A 63 16.39 -13.33 12.36
C GLY A 63 15.94 -14.10 11.12
N ASP A 64 14.67 -14.51 11.06
CA ASP A 64 14.11 -15.08 9.84
C ASP A 64 13.94 -14.00 8.77
N SER A 65 14.44 -14.29 7.58
CA SER A 65 14.46 -13.37 6.46
C SER A 65 13.10 -12.99 5.88
N LEU A 66 12.06 -13.85 5.92
CA LEU A 66 10.71 -13.44 5.48
C LEU A 66 9.90 -12.79 6.61
N ARG A 67 10.45 -12.72 7.83
CA ARG A 67 9.73 -12.06 8.94
C ARG A 67 9.46 -10.60 8.59
N LYS A 68 10.43 -9.91 7.99
CA LYS A 68 10.31 -8.50 7.59
C LYS A 68 10.58 -8.35 6.10
N THR A 69 9.68 -7.68 5.42
CA THR A 69 9.77 -7.41 3.99
C THR A 69 9.55 -5.93 3.74
N VAL A 70 10.44 -5.33 2.94
CA VAL A 70 10.27 -3.97 2.42
C VAL A 70 9.80 -4.08 0.98
N PHE A 71 8.80 -3.28 0.63
CA PHE A 71 8.29 -3.14 -0.72
C PHE A 71 8.70 -1.80 -1.32
N GLU A 72 8.98 -1.81 -2.62
CA GLU A 72 9.32 -0.64 -3.43
C GLU A 72 8.50 -0.68 -4.73
N ASP A 73 8.63 0.34 -5.58
CA ASP A 73 7.86 0.52 -6.81
C ASP A 73 7.66 -0.78 -7.62
N GLN A 74 8.72 -1.55 -7.85
CA GLN A 74 8.65 -2.78 -8.65
C GLN A 74 7.79 -3.90 -8.04
N ASN A 75 7.43 -3.79 -6.75
CA ASN A 75 6.66 -4.80 -6.04
C ASN A 75 5.15 -4.59 -6.18
N LEU A 76 4.68 -3.41 -6.59
CA LEU A 76 3.26 -3.20 -6.89
C LEU A 76 2.97 -3.72 -8.29
N THR A 77 2.45 -4.95 -8.38
CA THR A 77 2.21 -5.63 -9.66
C THR A 77 0.92 -5.18 -10.33
N GLN A 78 -0.13 -4.96 -9.53
CA GLN A 78 -1.43 -4.48 -10.01
C GLN A 78 -2.06 -3.57 -8.98
N TYR A 79 -2.79 -2.56 -9.46
CA TYR A 79 -3.66 -1.74 -8.63
C TYR A 79 -4.95 -1.41 -9.36
N TRP A 80 -6.02 -1.18 -8.60
CA TRP A 80 -7.28 -0.62 -9.06
C TRP A 80 -7.73 0.45 -8.08
N LEU A 81 -8.18 1.59 -8.59
CA LEU A 81 -8.73 2.67 -7.78
C LEU A 81 -9.90 3.32 -8.52
N ASP A 82 -11.07 3.25 -7.92
CA ASP A 82 -12.24 4.06 -8.27
C ASP A 82 -13.04 4.44 -7.00
N ASN A 83 -14.17 5.13 -7.16
CA ASN A 83 -15.01 5.56 -6.03
C ASN A 83 -15.71 4.40 -5.28
N LYS A 84 -15.54 3.15 -5.71
CA LYS A 84 -16.18 1.98 -5.12
C LYS A 84 -15.17 1.03 -4.51
N GLU A 85 -13.95 0.96 -5.04
CA GLU A 85 -12.98 -0.07 -4.69
C GLU A 85 -11.54 0.45 -4.81
N LEU A 86 -10.72 0.05 -3.84
CA LEU A 86 -9.27 0.13 -3.89
C LEU A 86 -8.70 -1.29 -3.76
N ARG A 87 -7.97 -1.75 -4.77
CA ARG A 87 -7.39 -3.10 -4.80
C ARG A 87 -5.92 -3.01 -5.12
N LEU A 88 -5.10 -3.76 -4.40
CA LEU A 88 -3.66 -3.84 -4.61
C LEU A 88 -3.22 -5.29 -4.69
N LEU A 89 -2.27 -5.59 -5.56
CA LEU A 89 -1.52 -6.84 -5.56
C LEU A 89 -0.03 -6.51 -5.48
N VAL A 90 0.57 -6.83 -4.34
CA VAL A 90 1.98 -6.58 -4.07
C VAL A 90 2.71 -7.91 -4.04
N TYR A 91 3.78 -8.05 -4.81
CA TYR A 91 4.57 -9.27 -4.89
C TYR A 91 6.05 -8.95 -4.74
N ARG A 92 6.71 -9.73 -3.89
CA ARG A 92 8.16 -9.69 -3.78
C ARG A 92 8.71 -11.09 -3.66
N GLU A 93 9.55 -11.45 -4.62
CA GLU A 93 10.39 -12.63 -4.56
C GLU A 93 11.81 -12.28 -4.10
N ARG A 94 12.48 -13.29 -3.55
CA ARG A 94 13.88 -13.22 -3.18
C ARG A 94 14.54 -14.56 -3.49
N GLN A 95 15.70 -14.49 -4.12
CA GLN A 95 16.52 -15.67 -4.34
C GLN A 95 17.19 -16.15 -3.04
N VAL A 96 17.09 -17.44 -2.78
CA VAL A 96 17.77 -18.15 -1.69
C VAL A 96 18.55 -19.31 -2.30
N GLU A 97 19.87 -19.14 -2.39
CA GLU A 97 20.77 -20.05 -3.09
C GLU A 97 20.30 -20.34 -4.53
N ASN A 98 19.70 -21.52 -4.76
CA ASN A 98 19.23 -21.99 -6.07
C ASN A 98 17.70 -22.03 -6.17
N ALA A 99 16.98 -21.43 -5.23
CA ALA A 99 15.53 -21.38 -5.17
C ALA A 99 15.02 -19.98 -4.81
N TYR A 100 13.71 -19.84 -4.63
CA TYR A 100 13.07 -18.56 -4.34
C TYR A 100 12.07 -18.68 -3.20
N ASP A 101 12.10 -17.69 -2.32
CA ASP A 101 10.98 -17.39 -1.44
C ASP A 101 10.17 -16.25 -2.05
N TYR A 102 8.88 -16.17 -1.73
CA TYR A 102 8.11 -14.99 -2.04
C TYR A 102 7.08 -14.67 -0.98
N VAL A 103 6.69 -13.39 -0.97
CA VAL A 103 5.48 -12.92 -0.32
C VAL A 103 4.59 -12.24 -1.34
N GLU A 104 3.31 -12.57 -1.31
CA GLU A 104 2.27 -11.93 -2.11
C GLU A 104 1.19 -11.39 -1.18
N LEU A 105 0.94 -10.08 -1.23
CA LEU A 105 -0.08 -9.39 -0.48
C LEU A 105 -1.16 -8.91 -1.44
N ALA A 106 -2.33 -9.54 -1.37
CA ALA A 106 -3.53 -9.13 -2.07
C ALA A 106 -4.45 -8.34 -1.12
N ILE A 107 -4.81 -7.12 -1.49
CA ILE A 107 -5.72 -6.24 -0.75
C ILE A 107 -6.98 -6.04 -1.59
N LEU A 108 -8.13 -6.39 -1.00
CA LEU A 108 -9.44 -6.25 -1.63
C LEU A 108 -10.35 -5.45 -0.72
N THR A 109 -10.71 -4.24 -1.14
CA THR A 109 -11.56 -3.33 -0.36
C THR A 109 -12.76 -2.83 -1.15
N LYS A 110 -13.70 -2.25 -0.41
CA LYS A 110 -14.81 -1.47 -0.95
C LYS A 110 -14.91 -0.15 -0.20
N ALA A 111 -15.40 0.88 -0.87
CA ALA A 111 -15.67 2.18 -0.28
C ALA A 111 -16.68 2.02 0.86
N SER A 112 -16.29 2.46 2.05
CA SER A 112 -17.16 2.56 3.22
C SER A 112 -17.59 4.01 3.48
N ASP A 113 -16.77 4.97 3.03
CA ASP A 113 -17.07 6.40 3.00
C ASP A 113 -16.32 7.07 1.83
N GLU A 114 -16.50 8.37 1.63
CA GLU A 114 -15.74 9.15 0.64
C GLU A 114 -14.23 9.08 0.94
N GLY A 115 -13.46 8.51 0.02
CA GLY A 115 -12.00 8.35 0.16
C GLY A 115 -11.58 7.28 1.18
N VAL A 116 -12.52 6.55 1.79
CA VAL A 116 -12.23 5.50 2.79
C VAL A 116 -12.68 4.15 2.27
N TYR A 117 -11.80 3.15 2.38
CA TYR A 117 -12.05 1.81 1.89
C TYR A 117 -11.71 0.77 2.94
N ASP A 118 -12.68 -0.10 3.25
CA ASP A 118 -12.51 -1.21 4.18
C ASP A 118 -12.57 -2.54 3.46
N GLY A 119 -11.80 -3.51 3.94
CA GLY A 119 -11.78 -4.82 3.29
C GLY A 119 -10.97 -5.88 4.00
N ARG A 120 -10.37 -6.75 3.19
CA ARG A 120 -9.52 -7.84 3.66
C ARG A 120 -8.20 -7.88 2.91
N TYR A 121 -7.19 -8.39 3.59
CA TYR A 121 -5.96 -8.83 2.96
C TYR A 121 -5.88 -10.36 2.92
N LEU A 122 -5.17 -10.88 1.93
CA LEU A 122 -4.62 -12.22 1.87
C LEU A 122 -3.11 -12.07 1.68
N LEU A 123 -2.34 -12.65 2.60
CA LEU A 123 -0.89 -12.72 2.51
C LEU A 123 -0.49 -14.18 2.28
N SER A 124 0.05 -14.46 1.10
CA SER A 124 0.60 -15.76 0.72
C SER A 124 2.11 -15.73 0.93
N ILE A 125 2.62 -16.70 1.67
CA ILE A 125 4.03 -16.81 2.04
C ILE A 125 4.55 -18.14 1.53
N TYR A 126 5.44 -18.09 0.56
CA TYR A 126 6.16 -19.26 0.11
C TYR A 126 7.58 -19.22 0.64
N ASP A 127 7.94 -20.29 1.33
CA ASP A 127 9.24 -20.49 1.94
C ASP A 127 9.77 -21.80 1.41
N VAL A 128 10.87 -21.73 0.65
CA VAL A 128 11.46 -22.92 0.04
C VAL A 128 11.95 -23.92 1.10
N THR A 129 12.31 -23.45 2.30
CA THR A 129 12.79 -24.33 3.37
C THR A 129 11.69 -25.20 3.96
N ASP A 130 10.43 -24.75 3.85
CA ASP A 130 9.23 -25.49 4.28
C ASP A 130 8.56 -26.28 3.13
N ASP A 131 9.10 -26.20 1.91
CA ASP A 131 8.45 -26.71 0.70
C ASP A 131 8.16 -28.22 0.77
N ALA A 132 9.09 -28.99 1.32
CA ALA A 132 8.96 -30.44 1.49
C ALA A 132 7.79 -30.84 2.42
N GLU A 133 7.43 -29.97 3.36
CA GLU A 133 6.31 -30.22 4.28
C GLU A 133 4.97 -29.75 3.71
N LYS A 134 4.99 -28.76 2.81
CA LYS A 134 3.78 -28.08 2.29
C LYS A 134 3.42 -28.43 0.86
N ASP A 135 4.16 -29.32 0.20
CA ASP A 135 3.89 -29.78 -1.18
C ASP A 135 3.76 -28.60 -2.15
N GLY A 136 4.65 -27.61 -2.07
CA GLY A 136 4.61 -26.43 -2.93
C GLY A 136 3.62 -25.34 -2.53
N LYS A 137 2.78 -25.55 -1.51
CA LYS A 137 1.70 -24.59 -1.18
C LYS A 137 2.17 -23.48 -0.25
N PRO A 138 1.90 -22.20 -0.58
CA PRO A 138 2.19 -21.11 0.33
C PRO A 138 1.33 -21.20 1.59
N ALA A 139 1.87 -20.73 2.71
CA ALA A 139 1.08 -20.47 3.90
C ALA A 139 0.26 -19.18 3.69
N GLU A 140 -1.01 -19.20 4.08
CA GLU A 140 -1.91 -18.07 3.90
C GLU A 140 -2.28 -17.44 5.25
N LEU A 141 -2.18 -16.12 5.33
CA LEU A 141 -2.69 -15.31 6.43
C LEU A 141 -3.77 -14.36 5.89
N THR A 142 -4.86 -14.19 6.63
CA THR A 142 -5.93 -13.26 6.23
C THR A 142 -6.40 -12.44 7.41
N GLY A 143 -6.78 -11.20 7.13
CA GLY A 143 -7.28 -10.29 8.15
C GLY A 143 -8.04 -9.13 7.54
N LYS A 144 -8.37 -8.15 8.38
CA LYS A 144 -8.99 -6.90 7.95
C LYS A 144 -7.89 -5.91 7.53
N VAL A 145 -8.22 -5.04 6.59
CA VAL A 145 -7.35 -3.94 6.15
C VAL A 145 -8.20 -2.68 6.05
N SER A 146 -7.59 -1.55 6.40
CA SER A 146 -8.15 -0.22 6.19
C SER A 146 -7.28 0.54 5.21
N CYS A 147 -7.92 1.19 4.25
CA CYS A 147 -7.26 1.95 3.20
C CYS A 147 -7.93 3.30 2.98
N GLY A 148 -7.19 4.22 2.37
CA GLY A 148 -7.71 5.52 1.97
C GLY A 148 -7.13 6.03 0.67
N ALA A 149 -7.79 7.04 0.11
CA ALA A 149 -7.35 7.80 -1.04
C ALA A 149 -7.66 9.30 -0.86
N ASP A 150 -6.66 10.16 -1.09
CA ASP A 150 -6.74 11.63 -0.98
C ASP A 150 -6.72 12.35 -2.33
#